data_AF-A0A3C0AEA8-F1
#
_entry.id   AF-A0A3C0AEA8-F1
#
_cell.length_a   1.000
_cell.length_b   1.000
_cell.length_c   1.000
_cell.angle_alpha   90.00
_cell.angle_beta   90.00
_cell.angle_gamma   90.00
#
_symmetry.space_group_name_H-M   'P 1'
#
loop_
_entity.id
_entity.type
_entity.pdbx_description
1 polymer ?
#
loop_
_entity_poly.entity_id
_entity_poly.type
_entity_poly.pdbx_seq_one_letter_code
_entity_poly.pdbx_strand_id
1 'polypeptide(L)'
;MKSLFLISSLLFGLFFTGCGSAEPGPERVIVTGNVTFDGKPVSQGEIWFIPTAGREAPQAGAIIKAGQYRVENKGGVPIGACQ
;
A
#
# COMPACT_ATOMS: atom_id res chain seq x y z
N MET A 1 -10.87 43.33 -27.98
CA MET A 1 -9.92 43.39 -26.83
C MET A 1 -10.49 42.83 -25.52
N LYS A 2 -11.80 42.95 -25.23
CA LYS A 2 -12.41 42.37 -24.00
C LYS A 2 -12.51 40.82 -24.00
N SER A 3 -12.69 40.22 -25.17
CA SER A 3 -12.84 38.76 -25.34
C SER A 3 -11.55 37.97 -25.09
N LEU A 4 -10.36 38.59 -25.23
CA LEU A 4 -9.08 37.92 -25.00
C LEU A 4 -8.78 37.72 -23.51
N PHE A 5 -9.22 38.64 -22.66
CA PHE A 5 -9.05 38.57 -21.20
C PHE A 5 -9.94 37.50 -20.56
N LEU A 6 -11.13 37.24 -21.12
CA LEU A 6 -12.06 36.22 -20.63
C LEU A 6 -11.57 34.78 -20.88
N ILE A 7 -10.85 34.55 -21.98
CA ILE A 7 -10.30 33.23 -22.32
C ILE A 7 -9.10 32.89 -21.42
N SER A 8 -8.28 33.89 -21.07
CA SER A 8 -7.13 33.73 -20.17
C SER A 8 -7.54 33.29 -18.75
N SER A 9 -8.67 33.81 -18.24
CA SER A 9 -9.18 33.43 -16.92
C SER A 9 -9.78 32.02 -16.88
N LEU A 10 -10.24 31.48 -18.01
CA LEU A 10 -10.85 30.14 -18.07
C LEU A 10 -9.79 29.03 -18.13
N LEU A 11 -8.62 29.29 -18.72
CA LEU A 11 -7.51 28.34 -18.74
C LEU A 11 -6.82 28.15 -17.38
N PHE A 12 -6.91 29.13 -16.49
CA PHE A 12 -6.26 29.07 -15.17
C PHE A 12 -7.02 28.18 -14.17
N GLY A 13 -8.32 27.93 -14.40
CA GLY A 13 -9.16 27.10 -13.53
C GLY A 13 -8.93 25.59 -13.65
N LEU A 14 -8.37 25.10 -14.77
CA LEU A 14 -8.16 23.66 -14.96
C LEU A 14 -7.00 23.10 -14.12
N PHE A 15 -6.08 23.93 -13.65
CA PHE A 15 -4.91 23.49 -12.87
C PHE A 15 -5.25 23.10 -11.41
N PHE A 16 -6.45 23.42 -10.90
CA PHE A 16 -6.86 23.11 -9.53
C PHE A 16 -7.79 21.89 -9.41
N THR A 17 -8.04 21.15 -10.49
CA THR A 17 -8.79 19.88 -10.42
C THR A 17 -7.90 18.69 -10.02
N GLY A 18 -6.95 18.92 -9.12
CA GLY A 18 -6.20 17.86 -8.45
C GLY A 18 -6.86 17.47 -7.14
N CYS A 19 -8.11 17.00 -7.16
CA CYS A 19 -8.78 16.49 -5.96
C CYS A 19 -8.28 15.06 -5.70
N GLY A 20 -7.08 14.94 -5.13
CA GLY A 20 -6.51 13.68 -4.67
C GLY A 20 -7.17 13.22 -3.37
N SER A 21 -8.46 12.91 -3.39
CA SER A 21 -9.07 12.06 -2.36
C SER A 21 -8.87 10.62 -2.77
N ALA A 22 -7.66 10.08 -2.59
CA ALA A 22 -7.49 8.64 -2.70
C ALA A 22 -8.43 7.99 -1.67
N GLU A 23 -9.34 7.14 -2.12
CA GLU A 23 -10.20 6.39 -1.22
C GLU A 23 -9.34 5.74 -0.12
N PRO A 24 -9.80 5.72 1.14
CA PRO A 24 -9.11 5.00 2.19
C PRO A 24 -8.84 3.58 1.70
N GLY A 25 -7.55 3.21 1.60
CA GLY A 25 -7.16 1.86 1.22
C GLY A 25 -7.78 0.82 2.17
N PRO A 26 -7.66 -0.48 1.85
CA PRO A 26 -8.20 -1.53 2.70
C PRO A 26 -7.67 -1.40 4.13
N GLU A 27 -8.49 -1.81 5.10
CA GLU A 27 -8.04 -1.91 6.49
C GLU A 27 -6.82 -2.83 6.58
N ARG A 28 -5.85 -2.44 7.41
CA ARG A 28 -4.55 -3.12 7.53
C ARG A 28 -4.23 -3.40 8.98
N VAL A 29 -3.51 -4.49 9.19
CA VAL A 29 -3.02 -4.90 10.51
C VAL A 29 -1.53 -5.19 10.47
N ILE A 30 -0.86 -4.88 11.58
CA ILE A 30 0.55 -5.24 11.76
C ILE A 30 0.62 -6.76 11.99
N VAL A 31 1.40 -7.44 11.15
CA VAL A 31 1.67 -8.88 11.28
C VAL A 31 3.13 -9.08 11.64
N THR A 32 3.37 -9.83 12.72
CA THR A 32 4.70 -10.24 13.17
C THR A 32 4.78 -11.76 13.23
N GLY A 33 5.99 -12.29 13.19
CA GLY A 33 6.19 -13.73 13.33
C GLY A 33 7.65 -14.15 13.33
N ASN A 34 7.82 -15.46 13.54
CA ASN A 34 9.12 -16.13 13.53
C ASN A 34 9.21 -17.11 12.36
N VAL A 35 10.35 -17.15 11.68
CA VAL A 35 10.63 -18.00 10.53
C VAL A 35 11.87 -18.84 10.80
N THR A 36 11.71 -20.16 10.66
CA THR A 36 12.76 -21.15 10.85
C THR A 36 12.89 -22.06 9.62
N PHE A 37 14.09 -22.59 9.42
CA PHE A 37 14.41 -23.63 8.45
C PHE A 37 15.26 -24.69 9.15
N ASP A 38 14.85 -25.96 9.09
CA ASP A 38 15.47 -27.07 9.85
C ASP A 38 15.64 -26.76 11.35
N GLY A 39 14.62 -26.14 11.96
CA GLY A 39 14.63 -25.76 13.37
C GLY A 39 15.54 -24.57 13.72
N LYS A 40 16.25 -23.98 12.75
CA LYS A 40 17.13 -22.81 12.96
C LYS A 40 16.47 -21.53 12.44
N PRO A 41 16.61 -20.39 13.12
CA PRO A 41 16.12 -19.10 12.61
C PRO A 41 16.75 -18.75 11.26
N VAL A 42 15.92 -18.29 10.31
CA VAL A 42 16.42 -17.78 9.02
C VAL A 42 17.21 -16.48 9.26
N SER A 43 18.50 -16.45 8.90
CA SER A 43 19.37 -15.30 9.18
C SER A 43 18.92 -14.02 8.46
N GLN A 44 18.61 -14.14 7.17
CA GLN A 44 18.12 -13.08 6.31
C GLN A 44 17.19 -13.62 5.23
N GLY A 45 16.11 -12.91 4.95
CA GLY A 45 15.15 -13.27 3.89
C GLY A 45 14.09 -12.19 3.70
N GLU A 46 13.07 -12.49 2.91
CA GLU A 46 11.92 -11.62 2.70
C GLU A 46 10.64 -12.44 2.79
N ILE A 47 9.58 -11.84 3.36
CA ILE A 47 8.25 -12.43 3.40
C ILE A 47 7.26 -11.54 2.65
N TRP A 48 6.43 -12.17 1.82
CA TRP A 48 5.40 -11.51 1.02
C TRP A 48 4.01 -12.10 1.31
N PHE A 49 3.06 -11.23 1.64
CA PHE A 49 1.64 -11.52 1.76
C PHE A 49 0.97 -11.18 0.43
N ILE A 50 0.62 -12.22 -0.34
CA ILE A 50 0.02 -12.11 -1.66
C ILE A 50 -1.50 -12.36 -1.53
N PRO A 51 -2.35 -11.48 -2.08
CA PRO A 51 -3.79 -11.70 -2.10
C PRO A 51 -4.17 -13.01 -2.80
N THR A 52 -5.20 -13.68 -2.32
CA THR A 52 -5.79 -14.83 -3.01
C THR A 52 -6.32 -14.43 -4.39
N ALA A 53 -6.23 -15.35 -5.36
CA ALA A 53 -6.72 -15.13 -6.71
C ALA A 53 -8.18 -14.63 -6.73
N GLY A 54 -8.47 -13.65 -7.58
CA GLY A 54 -9.79 -13.03 -7.70
C GLY A 54 -10.09 -11.95 -6.63
N ARG A 55 -9.12 -11.62 -5.76
CA ARG A 55 -9.24 -10.49 -4.82
C ARG A 55 -8.31 -9.35 -5.20
N GLU A 56 -8.86 -8.15 -5.26
CA GLU A 56 -8.09 -6.92 -5.46
C GLU A 56 -7.58 -6.41 -4.10
N ALA A 57 -6.30 -6.66 -3.81
CA ALA A 57 -5.60 -6.05 -2.69
C ALA A 57 -4.13 -5.84 -3.05
N PRO A 58 -3.45 -4.83 -2.49
CA PRO A 58 -2.02 -4.67 -2.67
C PRO A 58 -1.24 -5.73 -1.88
N GLN A 59 -0.11 -6.17 -2.43
CA GLN A 59 0.86 -6.97 -1.69
C GLN A 59 1.47 -6.18 -0.51
N ALA A 60 1.86 -6.89 0.54
CA ALA A 60 2.60 -6.34 1.67
C ALA A 60 3.72 -7.32 2.07
N GLY A 61 4.83 -6.79 2.58
CA GLY A 61 5.98 -7.62 2.92
C GLY A 61 6.95 -6.94 3.86
N ALA A 62 7.92 -7.72 4.35
CA ALA A 62 9.00 -7.25 5.20
C ALA A 62 10.26 -8.11 5.06
N ILE A 63 11.39 -7.55 5.47
CA ILE A 63 12.63 -8.29 5.59
C ILE A 63 12.58 -9.16 6.85
N ILE A 64 13.01 -10.40 6.71
CA ILE A 64 13.31 -11.30 7.83
C ILE A 64 14.74 -11.02 8.28
N LYS A 65 14.93 -10.76 9.58
CA LYS A 65 16.26 -10.67 10.21
C LYS A 65 16.28 -11.52 11.47
N ALA A 66 17.29 -12.40 11.61
CA ALA A 66 17.41 -13.30 12.75
C ALA A 66 16.10 -14.05 13.06
N GLY A 67 15.45 -14.54 12.00
CA GLY A 67 14.21 -15.30 12.04
C GLY A 67 12.98 -14.50 12.42
N GLN A 68 13.02 -13.17 12.48
CA GLN A 68 11.89 -12.33 12.85
C GLN A 68 11.50 -11.40 11.70
N TYR A 69 10.20 -11.16 11.55
CA TYR A 69 9.66 -10.13 10.64
C TYR A 69 8.58 -9.31 11.33
N ARG A 70 8.39 -8.08 10.83
CA ARG A 70 7.30 -7.18 11.21
C ARG A 70 6.85 -6.41 9.97
N VAL A 71 5.62 -6.66 9.51
CA VAL A 71 5.03 -5.94 8.38
C VAL A 71 4.24 -4.76 8.90
N GLU A 72 4.79 -3.55 8.73
CA GLU A 72 4.17 -2.30 9.18
C GLU A 72 4.08 -1.23 8.07
N ASN A 73 4.64 -1.50 6.90
CA ASN A 73 4.62 -0.56 5.78
C ASN A 73 3.17 -0.23 5.36
N LYS A 74 2.87 1.06 5.16
CA LYS A 74 1.52 1.56 4.86
C LYS A 74 0.45 1.14 5.88
N GLY A 75 0.83 0.80 7.12
CA GLY A 75 -0.08 0.34 8.16
C GLY A 75 -0.20 -1.19 8.29
N GLY A 76 0.53 -1.97 7.48
CA GLY A 76 0.60 -3.43 7.60
C GLY A 76 -0.06 -4.20 6.45
N VAL A 77 -0.43 -5.45 6.73
CA VAL A 77 -1.03 -6.38 5.76
C VAL A 77 -2.53 -6.07 5.63
N PRO A 78 -3.08 -5.94 4.40
CA PRO A 78 -4.52 -5.81 4.21
C PRO A 78 -5.29 -6.98 4.83
N ILE A 79 -6.36 -6.69 5.56
CA ILE A 79 -7.23 -7.73 6.14
C ILE A 79 -7.99 -8.43 5.01
N GLY A 80 -7.99 -9.76 5.02
CA GLY A 80 -8.78 -10.57 4.08
C GLY A 80 -10.24 -10.67 4.50
N ALA A 81 -11.15 -10.87 3.54
CA ALA A 81 -12.55 -11.16 3.84
C ALA A 81 -12.72 -12.61 4.34
N CYS A 82 -13.54 -12.81 5.37
CA CYS A 82 -14.00 -14.15 5.78
C CYS A 82 -14.61 -14.87 4.58
N GLN A 83 -14.14 -16.08 4.29
CA GLN A 83 -14.68 -16.97 3.25
C GLN A 83 -15.77 -17.86 3.83
#